data_AF-F0GVI4-F1
#
_entry.id   AF-F0GVI4-F1
#
_cell.length_a   1.000
_cell.length_b   1.000
_cell.length_c   1.000
_cell.angle_alpha   90.00
_cell.angle_beta   90.00
_cell.angle_gamma   90.00
#
_symmetry.space_group_name_H-M   'P 1'
#
loop_
_entity.id
_entity.type
_entity.pdbx_description
1 polymer ?
#
loop_
_entity_poly.entity_id
_entity_poly.type
_entity_poly.pdbx_seq_one_letter_code
_entity_poly.pdbx_strand_id
1 'polypeptide(L)'
;MYKEGYGNIPNKDKIIDYLEKAYENNPGKWIAKAWRMGQIAEKMAEDLELDSDIAFACASLARLSDGYEEGFKGNICAYEILRADSYFFPARISLTRSFPIKDINYCVNDLNISVKEKEFIDNFLYKYPYTAYDYLIQYLDFLVGREDLSLDRLNDLDHPHSKEISSKIYDLDDYFTKKLEKPIETYMPKTKRYKFPYRLFPKDK
;
A
#
# COMPACT_ATOMS: atom_id res chain seq x y z
N MET A 1 -2.70 13.64 -12.88
CA MET A 1 -2.49 15.01 -12.36
C MET A 1 -1.02 15.18 -12.03
N TYR A 2 -0.43 16.33 -12.32
CA TYR A 2 0.96 16.60 -11.98
C TYR A 2 1.04 17.18 -10.56
N LYS A 3 1.97 16.70 -9.75
CA LYS A 3 2.28 17.21 -8.41
C LYS A 3 3.77 17.55 -8.35
N GLU A 4 4.08 18.78 -7.98
CA GLU A 4 5.47 19.26 -7.91
C GLU A 4 6.29 18.38 -6.96
N GLY A 5 7.49 17.97 -7.37
CA GLY A 5 8.34 17.05 -6.61
C GLY A 5 7.96 15.57 -6.66
N TYR A 6 6.75 15.23 -7.15
CA TYR A 6 6.24 13.85 -7.18
C TYR A 6 5.87 13.35 -8.59
N GLY A 7 5.78 14.26 -9.57
CA GLY A 7 5.51 13.94 -10.97
C GLY A 7 4.03 13.63 -11.23
N ASN A 8 3.77 12.71 -12.16
CA ASN A 8 2.40 12.32 -12.48
C ASN A 8 1.83 11.39 -11.40
N ILE A 9 0.63 11.72 -10.95
CA ILE A 9 -0.18 10.96 -10.00
C ILE A 9 -1.50 10.60 -10.70
N PRO A 10 -1.97 9.35 -10.64
CA PRO A 10 -3.22 8.96 -11.27
C PRO A 10 -4.39 9.59 -10.53
N ASN A 11 -5.38 10.08 -11.27
CA ASN A 11 -6.64 10.54 -10.66
C ASN A 11 -7.50 9.34 -10.24
N LYS A 12 -8.59 9.63 -9.53
CA LYS A 12 -9.48 8.61 -8.98
C LYS A 12 -10.01 7.63 -10.04
N ASP A 13 -10.37 8.13 -11.22
CA ASP A 13 -10.88 7.29 -12.31
C ASP A 13 -9.79 6.34 -12.83
N LYS A 14 -8.54 6.81 -12.97
CA LYS A 14 -7.41 5.95 -13.36
C LYS A 14 -7.04 4.93 -12.29
N ILE A 15 -7.13 5.30 -11.01
CA ILE A 15 -6.94 4.35 -9.91
C ILE A 15 -8.00 3.24 -9.98
N ILE A 16 -9.27 3.59 -10.18
CA ILE A 16 -10.35 2.62 -10.35
C ILE A 16 -10.07 1.72 -11.55
N ASP A 17 -9.69 2.28 -12.71
CA ASP A 17 -9.35 1.52 -13.92
C ASP A 17 -8.25 0.47 -13.68
N TYR A 18 -7.15 0.83 -12.99
CA TYR A 18 -6.11 -0.15 -12.62
C TYR A 18 -6.63 -1.24 -11.72
N LEU A 19 -7.38 -0.88 -10.67
CA LEU A 19 -7.88 -1.82 -9.68
C LEU A 19 -8.94 -2.75 -10.28
N GLU A 20 -9.79 -2.28 -11.20
CA GLU A 20 -10.76 -3.10 -11.90
C GLU A 20 -10.09 -4.11 -12.83
N LYS A 21 -9.12 -3.69 -13.65
CA LYS A 21 -8.34 -4.61 -14.50
C LYS A 21 -7.59 -5.67 -13.69
N ALA A 22 -6.97 -5.25 -12.60
CA ALA A 22 -6.30 -6.15 -11.66
C ALA A 22 -7.29 -7.13 -10.99
N TYR A 23 -8.51 -6.66 -10.68
CA TYR A 23 -9.56 -7.51 -10.12
C TYR A 23 -10.13 -8.50 -11.14
N GLU A 24 -10.23 -8.15 -12.42
CA GLU A 24 -10.63 -9.08 -13.48
C GLU A 24 -9.64 -10.25 -13.60
N ASN A 25 -8.34 -9.97 -13.45
CA ASN A 25 -7.30 -10.99 -13.46
C ASN A 25 -7.32 -11.89 -12.21
N ASN A 26 -7.45 -11.28 -11.02
CA ASN A 26 -7.53 -12.02 -9.76
C ASN A 26 -8.61 -11.45 -8.81
N PRO A 27 -9.87 -11.91 -8.92
CA PRO A 27 -10.95 -11.44 -8.06
C PRO A 27 -10.70 -11.80 -6.59
N GLY A 28 -10.73 -10.79 -5.72
CA GLY A 28 -10.51 -11.03 -4.29
C GLY A 28 -10.90 -9.87 -3.39
N LYS A 29 -10.91 -10.13 -2.08
CA LYS A 29 -11.21 -9.11 -1.06
C LYS A 29 -10.11 -8.04 -0.94
N TRP A 30 -8.94 -8.27 -1.53
CA TRP A 30 -7.81 -7.35 -1.52
C TRP A 30 -8.18 -5.97 -2.09
N ILE A 31 -9.06 -5.90 -3.09
CA ILE A 31 -9.47 -4.62 -3.70
C ILE A 31 -10.20 -3.72 -2.70
N ALA A 32 -11.00 -4.29 -1.78
CA ALA A 32 -11.66 -3.53 -0.72
C ALA A 32 -10.65 -3.00 0.31
N LYS A 33 -9.63 -3.80 0.66
CA LYS A 33 -8.54 -3.34 1.52
C LYS A 33 -7.76 -2.21 0.84
N ALA A 34 -7.39 -2.37 -0.43
CA ALA A 34 -6.68 -1.38 -1.23
C ALA A 34 -7.43 -0.03 -1.25
N TRP A 35 -8.72 -0.07 -1.61
CA TRP A 35 -9.54 1.14 -1.65
C TRP A 35 -9.71 1.79 -0.28
N ARG A 36 -9.93 0.98 0.76
CA ARG A 36 -10.05 1.50 2.14
C ARG A 36 -8.75 2.17 2.60
N MET A 37 -7.59 1.56 2.34
CA MET A 37 -6.29 2.17 2.63
C MET A 37 -6.17 3.54 1.96
N GLY A 38 -6.57 3.63 0.69
CA GLY A 38 -6.69 4.90 -0.04
C GLY A 38 -7.50 5.95 0.70
N GLN A 39 -8.74 5.62 1.06
CA GLN A 39 -9.66 6.54 1.74
C GLN A 39 -9.20 6.95 3.14
N ILE A 40 -8.52 6.05 3.87
CA ILE A 40 -7.95 6.37 5.18
C ILE A 40 -6.77 7.33 4.99
N ALA A 41 -5.84 7.02 4.08
CA ALA A 41 -4.68 7.86 3.79
C ALA A 41 -5.07 9.27 3.30
N GLU A 42 -6.08 9.37 2.43
CA GLU A 42 -6.65 10.65 1.95
C GLU A 42 -7.10 11.55 3.10
N LYS A 43 -7.78 10.99 4.10
CA LYS A 43 -8.28 11.74 5.25
C LYS A 43 -7.19 12.05 6.27
N MET A 44 -6.25 11.13 6.49
CA MET A 44 -5.11 11.36 7.38
C MET A 44 -4.15 12.40 6.81
N ALA A 45 -4.14 12.61 5.50
CA ALA A 45 -3.19 13.50 4.84
C ALA A 45 -3.24 14.94 5.36
N GLU A 46 -4.42 15.45 5.75
CA GLU A 46 -4.59 16.79 6.31
C GLU A 46 -3.78 16.96 7.60
N ASP A 47 -4.00 16.10 8.59
CA ASP A 47 -3.28 16.08 9.87
C ASP A 47 -1.77 15.82 9.72
N LEU A 48 -1.38 15.11 8.66
CA LEU A 48 0.00 14.72 8.40
C LEU A 48 0.77 15.71 7.53
N GLU A 49 0.15 16.83 7.14
CA GLU A 49 0.72 17.82 6.21
C GLU A 49 1.15 17.19 4.87
N LEU A 50 0.38 16.22 4.39
CA LEU A 50 0.59 15.53 3.11
C LEU A 50 -0.44 15.98 2.07
N ASP A 51 -0.05 15.93 0.80
CA ASP A 51 -1.01 16.04 -0.30
C ASP A 51 -1.95 14.81 -0.31
N SER A 52 -3.25 15.06 -0.20
CA SER A 52 -4.29 14.04 -0.08
C SER A 52 -4.45 13.20 -1.34
N ASP A 53 -4.24 13.78 -2.53
CA ASP A 53 -4.32 13.03 -3.79
C ASP A 53 -3.16 12.03 -3.92
N ILE A 54 -1.95 12.45 -3.50
CA ILE A 54 -0.77 11.56 -3.47
C ILE A 54 -1.00 10.43 -2.47
N ALA A 55 -1.46 10.75 -1.26
CA ALA A 55 -1.74 9.78 -0.22
C ALA A 55 -2.77 8.74 -0.69
N PHE A 56 -3.88 9.22 -1.27
CA PHE A 56 -4.94 8.38 -1.82
C PHE A 56 -4.42 7.45 -2.92
N ALA A 57 -3.67 7.99 -3.89
CA ALA A 57 -3.16 7.22 -5.03
C ALA A 57 -2.18 6.14 -4.59
N CYS A 58 -1.19 6.51 -3.78
CA CYS A 58 -0.17 5.60 -3.28
C CYS A 58 -0.78 4.47 -2.43
N ALA A 59 -1.68 4.79 -1.51
CA ALA A 59 -2.30 3.79 -0.65
C ALA A 59 -3.29 2.89 -1.41
N SER A 60 -4.07 3.45 -2.36
CA SER A 60 -5.00 2.65 -3.18
C SER A 60 -4.28 1.69 -4.11
N LEU A 61 -3.15 2.10 -4.70
CA LEU A 61 -2.39 1.30 -5.65
C LEU A 61 -1.30 0.43 -5.00
N ALA A 62 -1.05 0.59 -3.70
CA ALA A 62 -0.07 -0.21 -2.98
C ALA A 62 -0.33 -1.72 -3.10
N ARG A 63 -1.60 -2.14 -3.24
CA ARG A 63 -1.98 -3.54 -3.37
C ARG A 63 -2.33 -3.95 -4.81
N LEU A 64 -1.96 -3.15 -5.81
CA LEU A 64 -2.16 -3.49 -7.22
C LEU A 64 -1.51 -4.83 -7.58
N SER A 65 -0.40 -5.17 -6.91
CA SER A 65 0.32 -6.44 -7.00
C SER A 65 -0.57 -7.68 -6.88
N ASP A 66 -1.57 -7.62 -5.99
CA ASP A 66 -2.44 -8.75 -5.65
C ASP A 66 -3.32 -9.20 -6.83
N GLY A 67 -3.44 -8.36 -7.87
CA GLY A 67 -4.18 -8.66 -9.09
C GLY A 67 -3.40 -9.43 -10.16
N TYR A 68 -2.10 -9.69 -9.99
CA TYR A 68 -1.26 -10.19 -11.08
C TYR A 68 -0.42 -11.41 -10.70
N GLU A 69 0.45 -11.28 -9.70
CA GLU A 69 1.41 -12.32 -9.31
C GLU A 69 1.45 -12.43 -7.78
N GLU A 70 1.73 -13.63 -7.28
CA GLU A 70 1.87 -13.85 -5.84
C GLU A 70 3.20 -13.31 -5.30
N GLY A 71 3.26 -13.12 -3.99
CA GLY A 71 4.48 -12.71 -3.29
C GLY A 71 5.02 -11.34 -3.73
N PHE A 72 6.34 -11.17 -3.65
CA PHE A 72 7.02 -9.93 -4.01
C PHE A 72 7.13 -9.74 -5.52
N LYS A 73 7.01 -10.80 -6.32
CA LYS A 73 6.96 -10.70 -7.78
C LYS A 73 5.80 -9.82 -8.26
N GLY A 74 4.64 -9.89 -7.59
CA GLY A 74 3.51 -8.98 -7.84
C GLY A 74 3.85 -7.51 -7.62
N ASN A 75 4.70 -7.18 -6.65
CA ASN A 75 5.13 -5.80 -6.40
C ASN A 75 5.99 -5.26 -7.55
N ILE A 76 6.85 -6.09 -8.14
CA ILE A 76 7.66 -5.76 -9.32
C ILE A 76 6.74 -5.55 -10.53
N CYS A 77 5.77 -6.42 -10.76
CA CYS A 77 4.78 -6.26 -11.82
C CYS A 77 4.01 -4.94 -11.69
N ALA A 78 3.49 -4.63 -10.49
CA ALA A 78 2.82 -3.36 -10.21
C ALA A 78 3.72 -2.14 -10.45
N TYR A 79 5.00 -2.23 -10.08
CA TYR A 79 5.98 -1.19 -10.33
C TYR A 79 6.18 -0.95 -11.83
N GLU A 80 6.30 -2.01 -12.63
CA GLU A 80 6.46 -1.93 -14.09
C GLU A 80 5.23 -1.33 -14.77
N ILE A 81 4.03 -1.79 -14.39
CA ILE A 81 2.75 -1.26 -14.91
C ILE A 81 2.64 0.24 -14.65
N LEU A 82 2.83 0.67 -13.40
CA LEU A 82 2.69 2.09 -13.03
C LEU A 82 3.80 2.95 -13.65
N ARG A 83 5.01 2.40 -13.80
CA ARG A 83 6.10 3.08 -14.50
C ARG A 83 5.83 3.27 -15.98
N ALA A 84 5.24 2.29 -16.66
CA ALA A 84 4.93 2.38 -18.09
C ALA A 84 4.03 3.59 -18.40
N ASP A 85 3.11 3.92 -17.49
CA ASP A 85 2.22 5.08 -17.58
C ASP A 85 2.78 6.34 -16.86
N SER A 86 4.09 6.35 -16.55
CA SER A 86 4.82 7.46 -15.93
C SER A 86 4.34 7.86 -14.52
N TYR A 87 3.65 6.97 -13.80
CA TYR A 87 3.28 7.15 -12.40
C TYR A 87 4.42 6.73 -11.46
N PHE A 88 5.58 7.37 -11.60
CA PHE A 88 6.83 6.94 -10.95
C PHE A 88 6.77 6.89 -9.42
N PHE A 89 6.09 7.84 -8.78
CA PHE A 89 6.00 7.88 -7.33
C PHE A 89 5.09 6.76 -6.76
N PRO A 90 3.86 6.55 -7.25
CA PRO A 90 3.08 5.36 -6.93
C PRO A 90 3.78 4.04 -7.26
N ALA A 91 4.49 3.97 -8.40
CA ALA A 91 5.26 2.79 -8.78
C ALA A 91 6.32 2.46 -7.71
N ARG A 92 7.07 3.46 -7.24
CA ARG A 92 8.05 3.25 -6.15
C ARG A 92 7.40 2.66 -4.90
N ILE A 93 6.23 3.17 -4.51
CA ILE A 93 5.52 2.72 -3.31
C ILE A 93 5.10 1.25 -3.41
N SER A 94 4.79 0.73 -4.61
CA SER A 94 4.49 -0.70 -4.77
C SER A 94 5.67 -1.60 -4.40
N LEU A 95 6.91 -1.10 -4.49
CA LEU A 95 8.09 -1.81 -3.99
C LEU A 95 8.31 -1.56 -2.50
N THR A 96 8.36 -0.30 -2.06
CA THR A 96 8.77 0.06 -0.69
C THR A 96 7.78 -0.36 0.40
N ARG A 97 6.50 -0.59 0.05
CA ARG A 97 5.47 -1.09 0.98
C ARG A 97 5.85 -2.37 1.72
N SER A 98 6.64 -3.25 1.09
CA SER A 98 7.01 -4.55 1.65
C SER A 98 8.28 -4.50 2.50
N PHE A 99 8.87 -3.32 2.67
CA PHE A 99 10.15 -3.13 3.35
C PHE A 99 10.07 -2.01 4.40
N PRO A 100 9.37 -2.19 5.54
CA PRO A 100 9.47 -1.26 6.66
C PRO A 100 10.93 -1.04 7.12
N ILE A 101 11.76 -2.07 6.93
CA ILE A 101 13.21 -2.06 7.08
C ILE A 101 13.82 -2.22 5.69
N LYS A 102 14.80 -1.36 5.34
CA LYS A 102 15.42 -1.26 4.01
C LYS A 102 16.45 -2.36 3.74
N ASP A 103 16.02 -3.60 3.86
CA ASP A 103 16.84 -4.78 3.62
C ASP A 103 15.92 -5.88 3.09
N ILE A 104 16.33 -6.51 1.99
CA ILE A 104 15.53 -7.52 1.32
C ILE A 104 15.25 -8.74 2.20
N ASN A 105 16.12 -9.01 3.19
CA ASN A 105 15.93 -10.10 4.16
C ASN A 105 14.77 -9.85 5.14
N TYR A 106 14.19 -8.64 5.14
CA TYR A 106 13.03 -8.29 5.96
C TYR A 106 11.72 -8.30 5.16
N CYS A 107 11.73 -8.80 3.92
CA CYS A 107 10.51 -8.96 3.14
C CYS A 107 9.64 -10.07 3.74
N VAL A 108 8.42 -9.73 4.17
CA VAL A 108 7.45 -10.73 4.66
C VAL A 108 6.81 -11.54 3.54
N ASN A 109 6.88 -11.06 2.30
CA ASN A 109 6.35 -11.75 1.14
C ASN A 109 7.37 -12.76 0.64
N ASP A 110 6.91 -13.91 0.13
CA ASP A 110 7.78 -14.80 -0.64
C ASP A 110 8.38 -14.01 -1.80
N LEU A 111 9.71 -14.04 -1.91
CA LEU A 111 10.41 -13.28 -2.92
C LEU A 111 10.20 -13.89 -4.30
N ASN A 112 10.44 -15.20 -4.46
CA ASN A 112 10.45 -15.92 -5.75
C ASN A 112 10.90 -15.05 -6.96
N ILE A 113 12.04 -14.36 -6.81
CA ILE A 113 12.61 -13.45 -7.81
C ILE A 113 13.98 -13.94 -8.30
N SER A 114 14.35 -13.53 -9.51
CA SER A 114 15.67 -13.81 -10.07
C SER A 114 16.80 -13.04 -9.36
N VAL A 115 18.04 -13.48 -9.55
CA VAL A 115 19.24 -12.78 -9.02
C VAL A 115 19.29 -11.32 -9.48
N LYS A 116 18.97 -11.06 -10.75
CA LYS A 116 18.94 -9.70 -11.31
C LYS A 116 17.89 -8.81 -10.65
N GLU A 117 16.73 -9.38 -10.34
CA GLU A 117 15.66 -8.66 -9.64
C GLU A 117 16.04 -8.38 -8.19
N LYS A 118 16.67 -9.35 -7.51
CA LYS A 118 17.22 -9.13 -6.17
C LYS A 118 18.23 -7.98 -6.16
N GLU A 119 19.21 -7.99 -7.07
CA GLU A 119 20.18 -6.90 -7.21
C GLU A 119 19.51 -5.56 -7.52
N PHE A 120 18.47 -5.55 -8.36
CA PHE A 120 17.68 -4.36 -8.63
C PHE A 120 17.03 -3.81 -7.36
N ILE A 121 16.40 -4.66 -6.55
CA ILE A 121 15.73 -4.27 -5.31
C ILE A 121 16.73 -3.78 -4.25
N ASP A 122 17.85 -4.45 -4.07
CA ASP A 122 18.90 -4.02 -3.12
C ASP A 122 19.41 -2.62 -3.48
N ASN A 123 19.73 -2.39 -4.76
CA ASN A 123 20.14 -1.08 -5.25
C ASN A 123 19.02 -0.03 -5.12
N PHE A 124 17.77 -0.43 -5.30
CA PHE A 124 16.61 0.45 -5.16
C PHE A 124 16.44 0.94 -3.72
N LEU A 125 16.45 0.01 -2.75
CA LEU A 125 16.30 0.32 -1.32
C LEU A 125 17.44 1.22 -0.80
N TYR A 126 18.65 1.00 -1.29
CA TYR A 126 19.82 1.84 -1.01
C TYR A 126 19.64 3.26 -1.55
N LYS A 127 19.23 3.39 -2.82
CA LYS A 127 19.18 4.69 -3.51
C LYS A 127 18.01 5.59 -3.08
N TYR A 128 16.85 5.03 -2.78
CA TYR A 128 15.63 5.83 -2.56
C TYR A 128 15.35 6.04 -1.07
N PRO A 129 15.51 7.26 -0.51
CA PRO A 129 15.08 7.54 0.85
C PRO A 129 13.56 7.41 0.99
N TYR A 130 13.12 6.92 2.14
CA TYR A 130 11.71 6.84 2.47
C TYR A 130 11.19 8.21 2.85
N THR A 131 9.98 8.50 2.39
CA THR A 131 9.21 9.70 2.70
C THR A 131 8.12 9.36 3.70
N ALA A 132 7.42 10.39 4.20
CA ALA A 132 6.23 10.19 5.03
C ALA A 132 5.16 9.32 4.33
N TYR A 133 5.07 9.36 3.00
CA TYR A 133 4.19 8.47 2.23
C TYR A 133 4.62 7.00 2.35
N ASP A 134 5.90 6.66 2.18
CA ASP A 134 6.37 5.28 2.30
C ASP A 134 6.01 4.70 3.68
N TYR A 135 6.28 5.46 4.73
CA TYR A 135 5.95 5.06 6.10
C TYR A 135 4.45 4.93 6.33
N LEU A 136 3.64 5.85 5.80
CA LEU A 136 2.19 5.79 5.94
C LEU A 136 1.63 4.54 5.26
N ILE A 137 2.08 4.22 4.05
CA ILE A 137 1.61 3.03 3.33
C ILE A 137 2.09 1.74 4.00
N GLN A 138 3.33 1.69 4.50
CA GLN A 138 3.83 0.55 5.27
C GLN A 138 2.98 0.32 6.53
N TYR A 139 2.69 1.37 7.28
CA TYR A 139 1.83 1.31 8.46
C TYR A 139 0.41 0.84 8.11
N LEU A 140 -0.24 1.48 7.15
CA LEU A 140 -1.61 1.14 6.74
C LEU A 140 -1.71 -0.28 6.17
N ASP A 141 -0.65 -0.80 5.53
CA ASP A 141 -0.69 -2.17 5.06
C ASP A 141 -0.79 -3.18 6.21
N PHE A 142 -0.17 -2.87 7.35
CA PHE A 142 -0.28 -3.65 8.57
C PHE A 142 -1.57 -3.44 9.33
N LEU A 143 -1.98 -2.20 9.49
CA LEU A 143 -3.14 -1.83 10.27
C LEU A 143 -4.47 -2.21 9.60
N VAL A 144 -4.61 -1.96 8.30
CA VAL A 144 -5.93 -2.04 7.64
C VAL A 144 -6.27 -3.50 7.38
N GLY A 145 -7.21 -4.01 8.16
CA GLY A 145 -7.79 -5.34 8.01
C GLY A 145 -8.92 -5.40 6.99
N ARG A 146 -9.69 -6.49 7.03
CA ARG A 146 -10.81 -6.70 6.12
C ARG A 146 -11.99 -5.81 6.47
N GLU A 147 -12.24 -5.58 7.75
CA GLU A 147 -13.39 -4.81 8.24
C GLU A 147 -13.02 -3.90 9.43
N ASP A 148 -11.77 -3.95 9.86
CA ASP A 148 -11.25 -3.43 11.11
C ASP A 148 -9.88 -2.75 10.91
N LEU A 149 -9.41 -2.08 11.96
CA LEU A 149 -8.03 -1.62 12.12
C LEU A 149 -7.43 -2.44 13.26
N SER A 150 -6.44 -3.27 12.95
CA SER A 150 -5.78 -4.08 13.96
C SER A 150 -4.36 -4.42 13.51
N LEU A 151 -3.44 -4.37 14.48
CA LEU A 151 -2.07 -4.84 14.33
C LEU A 151 -1.88 -6.27 14.86
N ASP A 152 -2.95 -6.96 15.29
CA ASP A 152 -2.87 -8.30 15.86
C ASP A 152 -2.17 -9.31 14.95
N ARG A 153 -2.22 -9.09 13.63
CA ARG A 153 -1.50 -9.90 12.63
C ARG A 153 0.03 -9.93 12.84
N LEU A 154 0.59 -8.97 13.57
CA LEU A 154 2.01 -8.93 13.92
C LEU A 154 2.38 -10.02 14.96
N ASN A 155 1.42 -10.47 15.77
CA ASN A 155 1.65 -11.51 16.77
C ASN A 155 1.88 -12.89 16.13
N ASP A 156 1.28 -13.11 14.97
CA ASP A 156 1.33 -14.37 14.22
C ASP A 156 2.24 -14.26 12.98
N LEU A 157 3.13 -13.26 12.92
CA LEU A 157 4.00 -13.05 11.78
C LEU A 157 5.08 -14.15 11.71
N ASP A 158 4.88 -15.09 10.78
CA ASP A 158 5.82 -16.17 10.50
C ASP A 158 7.00 -15.68 9.65
N HIS A 159 8.00 -15.10 10.30
CA HIS A 159 9.22 -14.59 9.66
C HIS A 159 10.41 -14.59 10.65
N PRO A 160 11.65 -14.94 10.23
CA PRO A 160 12.81 -14.97 11.12
C PRO A 160 13.10 -13.64 11.85
N HIS A 161 12.78 -12.53 11.18
CA HIS A 161 12.94 -11.16 11.70
C HIS A 161 11.61 -10.53 12.16
N SER A 162 10.64 -11.35 12.57
CA SER A 162 9.29 -10.86 12.92
C SER A 162 9.31 -9.83 14.04
N LYS A 163 10.20 -9.96 15.04
CA LYS A 163 10.30 -9.01 16.16
C LYS A 163 10.73 -7.62 15.71
N GLU A 164 11.72 -7.54 14.84
CA GLU A 164 12.23 -6.28 14.30
C GLU A 164 11.22 -5.61 13.38
N ILE A 165 10.54 -6.40 12.54
CA ILE A 165 9.45 -5.91 11.68
C ILE A 165 8.32 -5.37 12.55
N SER A 166 7.86 -6.14 13.54
CA SER A 166 6.79 -5.73 14.45
C SER A 166 7.17 -4.48 15.24
N SER A 167 8.39 -4.41 15.79
CA SER A 167 8.89 -3.21 16.45
C SER A 167 8.83 -2.00 15.53
N LYS A 168 9.27 -2.15 14.27
CA LYS A 168 9.24 -1.06 13.31
C LYS A 168 7.81 -0.61 12.99
N ILE A 169 6.85 -1.53 12.91
CA ILE A 169 5.44 -1.17 12.68
C ILE A 169 4.82 -0.50 13.91
N TYR A 170 5.13 -0.94 15.13
CA TYR A 170 4.70 -0.25 16.35
C TYR A 170 5.30 1.15 16.49
N ASP A 171 6.55 1.37 16.06
CA ASP A 171 7.14 2.71 16.01
C ASP A 171 6.38 3.62 15.03
N LEU A 172 5.92 3.08 13.90
CA LEU A 172 5.10 3.82 12.94
C LEU A 172 3.70 4.11 13.50
N ASP A 173 3.10 3.15 14.20
CA ASP A 173 1.81 3.32 14.88
C ASP A 173 1.87 4.46 15.89
N ASP A 174 2.88 4.45 16.77
CA ASP A 174 3.11 5.52 17.75
C ASP A 174 3.37 6.88 17.07
N TYR A 175 4.18 6.89 16.00
CA TYR A 175 4.47 8.11 15.23
C TYR A 175 3.21 8.72 14.61
N PHE A 176 2.37 7.91 13.95
CA PHE A 176 1.18 8.42 13.28
C PHE A 176 0.08 8.77 14.27
N THR A 177 -0.20 7.94 15.27
CA THR A 177 -1.25 8.21 16.27
C THR A 177 -0.99 9.49 17.06
N LYS A 178 0.26 9.83 17.35
CA LYS A 178 0.63 11.12 17.98
C LYS A 178 0.44 12.35 17.09
N LYS A 179 0.41 12.16 15.77
CA LYS A 179 0.24 13.25 14.79
C LYS A 179 -1.19 13.47 14.35
N LEU A 180 -2.05 12.47 14.48
CA LEU A 180 -3.47 12.61 14.16
C LEU A 180 -4.19 13.47 15.20
N GLU A 181 -5.11 14.31 14.75
CA GLU A 181 -5.95 15.13 15.62
C GLU A 181 -7.02 14.29 16.34
N LYS A 182 -7.39 13.15 15.76
CA LYS A 182 -8.47 12.27 16.23
C LYS A 182 -7.99 10.82 16.29
N PRO A 183 -8.68 9.95 17.02
CA PRO A 183 -8.44 8.50 16.97
C PRO A 183 -8.52 7.97 15.54
N ILE A 184 -7.65 7.03 15.18
CA ILE A 184 -7.48 6.55 13.81
C ILE A 184 -8.75 5.91 13.23
N GLU A 185 -9.60 5.36 14.09
CA GLU A 185 -10.90 4.76 13.74
C GLU A 185 -11.85 5.80 13.12
N THR A 186 -11.69 7.08 13.44
CA THR A 186 -12.52 8.16 12.89
C THR A 186 -12.26 8.41 11.39
N TYR A 187 -11.08 8.01 10.90
CA TYR A 187 -10.71 8.11 9.48
C TYR A 187 -11.29 6.95 8.67
N MET A 188 -11.83 5.90 9.31
CA MET A 188 -12.46 4.77 8.62
C MET A 188 -13.65 5.23 7.75
N PRO A 189 -13.69 4.89 6.44
CA PRO A 189 -14.83 5.22 5.59
C PRO A 189 -16.06 4.36 5.94
N LYS A 190 -17.25 4.94 5.81
CA LYS A 190 -18.50 4.16 5.83
C LYS A 190 -18.61 3.34 4.54
N THR A 191 -18.72 2.01 4.69
CA THR A 191 -18.92 1.09 3.57
C THR A 191 -20.23 1.36 2.85
N LYS A 192 -20.18 1.57 1.53
CA LYS A 192 -21.35 1.72 0.66
C LYS A 192 -21.36 0.60 -0.37
N ARG A 193 -22.17 -0.43 -0.15
CA ARG A 193 -22.19 -1.67 -0.96
C ARG A 193 -22.44 -1.45 -2.46
N TYR A 194 -23.14 -0.38 -2.83
CA TYR A 194 -23.44 -0.03 -4.22
C TYR A 194 -22.32 0.76 -4.93
N LYS A 195 -21.25 1.16 -4.21
CA LYS A 195 -20.12 1.90 -4.77
C LYS A 195 -18.91 0.99 -4.99
N PHE A 196 -17.94 1.47 -5.76
CA PHE A 196 -16.63 0.84 -5.87
C PHE A 196 -15.96 0.68 -4.47
N PRO A 197 -15.23 -0.43 -4.23
CA PRO A 197 -15.16 -1.63 -5.07
C PRO A 197 -16.27 -2.64 -4.79
N TYR A 198 -17.10 -2.40 -3.76
CA TYR A 198 -18.11 -3.35 -3.30
C TYR A 198 -19.15 -3.74 -4.37
N ARG A 199 -19.39 -2.88 -5.36
CA ARG A 199 -20.23 -3.18 -6.53
C ARG A 199 -19.71 -4.35 -7.38
N LEU A 200 -18.42 -4.67 -7.28
CA LEU A 200 -17.76 -5.75 -8.03
C LEU A 200 -17.95 -7.11 -7.36
N PHE A 201 -18.25 -7.12 -6.06
CA PHE A 201 -18.46 -8.37 -5.35
C PHE A 201 -19.78 -9.01 -5.79
N PRO A 202 -19.82 -10.36 -5.91
CA PRO A 202 -21.07 -11.06 -6.12
C PRO A 202 -22.09 -10.59 -5.09
N LYS A 203 -23.31 -10.27 -5.52
CA LYS A 203 -24.41 -10.10 -4.58
C LYS A 203 -24.58 -11.45 -3.88
N ASP A 204 -24.46 -11.48 -2.57
CA ASP A 204 -24.77 -12.66 -1.76
C ASP A 204 -26.11 -13.23 -2.29
N LYS A 205 -26.10 -14.49 -2.76
CA LYS A 205 -27.31 -15.21 -3.17
C LYS A 205 -28.07 -15.68 -1.93
#